data_AF-A0A918FDV5-F1
#
_entry.id   AF-A0A918FDV5-F1
#
_cell.length_a   1.000
_cell.length_b   1.000
_cell.length_c   1.000
_cell.angle_alpha   90.00
_cell.angle_beta   90.00
_cell.angle_gamma   90.00
#
_symmetry.space_group_name_H-M   'P 1'
#
loop_
_entity.id
_entity.type
_entity.pdbx_description
1 polymer ?
#
loop_
_entity_poly.entity_id
_entity_poly.type
_entity_poly.pdbx_seq_one_letter_code
_entity_poly.pdbx_strand_id
1 'polypeptide(L)'
;MSAPERLLREPAGHDTVTSTRGASVTRRSATRLGGITGGAVRLRRGWRRAGDAAGRAVRWVRETVSPAGVLLAVLTVGGVLAGWAFGWMEAWVVAAIAGVLLLACVPFLLGAHDYRVRLELDRDRVVAGSEIRGGLDLVNEGRRLALPGVVDLPVGTGLVEAHVPLLRAGAHHHEELVIAAQRRGVIDIGPMTVSRGDPLRILRRELSWPEVQRVYVHPVTAQLPPSSAGLIRDLEGAPSSQLVDADLSFHAVREYAPGDSQRHIHWKATARTGTLMVRQYEESRHARIAVLLDLDLGGYRDEDEFELAVSAAASLGVQGVREGRDVLVGVSAELDPADRGSVQAMRSLPTVSPRVLLDATSAIEGGAAEGLDADVIRLESLAALVARSFADLSIAYLVTGAEVPTARLRRAAVALPPGIAIVAVRCEPGAEPGLRRSRELAVLTIAELADLGQLLARGAAR
;
A
#
# COMPACT_ATOMS: atom_id res chain seq x y z
N MET A 1 26.26 -6.38 67.38
CA MET A 1 27.71 -6.16 67.29
C MET A 1 28.09 -6.09 65.83
N SER A 2 28.85 -5.15 65.30
CA SER A 2 29.28 -3.81 65.67
C SER A 2 29.99 -3.34 64.41
N ALA A 3 29.75 -2.10 64.00
CA ALA A 3 30.52 -1.40 62.98
C ALA A 3 32.00 -1.26 63.40
N PRO A 4 32.83 -0.43 62.74
CA PRO A 4 33.14 -0.21 61.31
C PRO A 4 34.67 -0.29 61.10
N GLU A 5 35.19 -0.11 59.89
CA GLU A 5 36.56 0.42 59.75
C GLU A 5 36.66 1.51 58.69
N ARG A 6 36.98 2.71 59.19
CA ARG A 6 37.38 3.93 58.49
C ARG A 6 38.88 3.86 58.24
N LEU A 7 39.35 4.36 57.11
CA LEU A 7 40.64 5.06 57.00
C LEU A 7 40.52 6.06 55.83
N LEU A 8 41.01 7.31 55.82
CA LEU A 8 41.58 8.24 56.81
C LEU A 8 41.91 9.56 56.03
N ARG A 9 41.94 10.68 56.76
CA ARG A 9 42.73 11.92 56.53
C ARG A 9 42.21 13.05 55.60
N GLU A 10 41.64 14.04 56.29
CA GLU A 10 41.86 15.52 56.26
C GLU A 10 43.21 16.05 55.72
N PRO A 11 43.42 17.39 55.59
CA PRO A 11 42.50 18.50 55.24
C PRO A 11 43.15 19.55 54.29
N ALA A 12 42.39 20.54 53.79
CA ALA A 12 42.78 21.97 53.74
C ALA A 12 41.72 22.79 52.98
N GLY A 13 41.34 23.93 53.57
CA GLY A 13 40.19 24.75 53.21
C GLY A 13 40.28 25.49 51.87
N HIS A 14 39.17 26.14 51.52
CA HIS A 14 39.06 27.60 51.46
C HIS A 14 37.58 28.00 51.40
N ASP A 15 37.30 29.15 51.97
CA ASP A 15 36.01 29.79 52.14
C ASP A 15 35.30 30.11 50.81
N THR A 16 33.96 30.13 50.83
CA THR A 16 33.12 31.36 50.81
C THR A 16 31.82 31.21 49.99
N VAL A 17 30.73 31.76 50.56
CA VAL A 17 29.51 32.37 49.98
C VAL A 17 28.22 31.52 49.86
N THR A 18 27.42 31.62 50.92
CA THR A 18 26.01 32.06 51.01
C THR A 18 25.02 31.85 49.85
N SER A 19 23.93 31.13 50.12
CA SER A 19 22.60 31.39 49.56
C SER A 19 21.50 30.94 50.53
N THR A 20 20.63 31.87 50.89
CA THR A 20 19.59 31.83 51.93
C THR A 20 18.39 30.97 51.53
N ARG A 21 18.00 29.98 52.35
CA ARG A 21 16.67 29.33 52.27
C ARG A 21 15.71 29.96 53.28
N GLY A 22 14.82 30.82 52.80
CA GLY A 22 13.64 31.27 53.55
C GLY A 22 12.44 30.38 53.23
N ALA A 23 12.00 29.55 54.19
CA ALA A 23 10.75 28.81 54.10
C ALA A 23 9.59 29.69 54.58
N SER A 24 8.69 30.08 53.65
CA SER A 24 7.48 30.83 53.97
C SER A 24 6.35 29.86 54.40
N VAL A 25 6.15 29.74 55.71
CA VAL A 25 4.96 29.10 56.28
C VAL A 25 3.86 30.15 56.36
N THR A 26 2.98 30.19 55.36
CA THR A 26 1.80 31.09 55.38
C THR A 26 0.67 30.46 56.20
N ARG A 27 0.49 30.96 57.42
CA ARG A 27 -0.69 30.72 58.25
C ARG A 27 -1.84 31.57 57.73
N ARG A 28 -2.86 30.97 57.11
CA ARG A 28 -4.09 31.69 56.72
C ARG A 28 -5.04 31.78 57.92
N SER A 29 -5.21 32.99 58.44
CA SER A 29 -6.30 33.35 59.34
C SER A 29 -7.61 33.41 58.55
N ALA A 30 -8.65 32.75 59.07
CA ALA A 30 -9.98 32.75 58.50
C ALA A 30 -10.74 34.02 58.91
N THR A 31 -10.82 35.00 58.03
CA THR A 31 -11.76 36.12 58.16
C THR A 31 -13.14 35.72 57.62
N ARG A 32 -14.15 35.85 58.48
CA ARG A 32 -15.57 35.61 58.19
C ARG A 32 -16.08 36.59 57.12
N LEU A 33 -15.97 36.22 55.85
CA LEU A 33 -16.70 36.83 54.73
C LEU A 33 -16.94 35.83 53.57
N GLY A 34 -16.89 34.52 53.87
CA GLY A 34 -16.86 33.42 52.90
C GLY A 34 -18.21 32.74 52.58
N GLY A 35 -19.36 33.37 52.86
CA GLY A 35 -20.67 32.77 52.58
C GLY A 35 -21.12 32.88 51.12
N ILE A 36 -20.82 34.01 50.46
CA ILE A 36 -21.43 34.36 49.17
C ILE A 36 -20.52 33.99 47.97
N THR A 37 -19.21 33.96 48.16
CA THR A 37 -18.22 33.60 47.12
C THR A 37 -18.08 32.10 46.91
N GLY A 38 -18.36 31.27 47.93
CA GLY A 38 -18.39 29.82 47.81
C GLY A 38 -19.57 29.29 46.98
N GLY A 39 -20.71 30.00 47.01
CA GLY A 39 -21.91 29.68 46.22
C GLY A 39 -21.71 29.98 44.73
N ALA A 40 -21.16 31.16 44.40
CA ALA A 40 -20.90 31.56 43.02
C ALA A 40 -19.88 30.66 42.29
N VAL A 41 -18.84 30.17 42.99
CA VAL A 41 -17.86 29.24 42.42
C VAL A 41 -18.41 27.82 42.26
N ARG A 42 -19.30 27.36 43.15
CA ARG A 42 -20.04 26.09 42.97
C ARG A 42 -21.05 26.17 41.83
N LEU A 43 -21.77 27.29 41.70
CA LEU A 43 -22.67 27.56 40.58
C LEU A 43 -21.92 27.59 39.25
N ARG A 44 -20.78 28.28 39.14
CA ARG A 44 -19.95 28.30 37.92
C ARG A 44 -19.37 26.93 37.56
N ARG A 45 -18.95 26.12 38.54
CA ARG A 45 -18.48 24.74 38.31
C ARG A 45 -19.64 23.79 37.95
N GLY A 46 -20.82 24.00 38.53
CA GLY A 46 -22.05 23.30 38.16
C GLY A 46 -22.50 23.62 36.74
N TRP A 47 -22.45 24.89 36.34
CA TRP A 47 -22.77 25.36 34.99
C TRP A 47 -21.78 24.88 33.93
N ARG A 48 -20.47 24.82 34.24
CA ARG A 48 -19.48 24.21 33.33
C ARG A 48 -19.70 22.71 33.17
N ARG A 49 -19.94 21.98 34.27
CA ARG A 49 -20.26 20.54 34.20
C ARG A 49 -21.58 20.26 33.49
N ALA A 50 -22.60 21.10 33.68
CA ALA A 50 -23.86 21.04 32.96
C ALA A 50 -23.69 21.40 31.49
N GLY A 51 -22.83 22.37 31.16
CA GLY A 51 -22.46 22.73 29.79
C GLY A 51 -21.66 21.62 29.08
N ASP A 52 -20.73 20.97 29.78
CA ASP A 52 -19.99 19.83 29.25
C ASP A 52 -20.88 18.58 29.10
N ALA A 53 -21.82 18.36 30.03
CA ALA A 53 -22.82 17.30 29.94
C ALA A 53 -23.83 17.56 28.82
N ALA A 54 -24.28 18.81 28.65
CA ALA A 54 -25.14 19.24 27.57
C ALA A 54 -24.41 19.16 26.21
N GLY A 55 -23.13 19.53 26.14
CA GLY A 55 -22.31 19.39 24.94
C GLY A 55 -22.12 17.93 24.53
N ARG A 56 -21.93 17.03 25.49
CA ARG A 56 -21.91 15.57 25.25
C ARG A 56 -23.28 15.03 24.81
N ALA A 57 -24.35 15.47 25.46
CA ALA A 57 -25.71 15.06 25.10
C ALA A 57 -26.10 15.55 23.70
N VAL A 58 -25.79 16.81 23.35
CA VAL A 58 -26.06 17.39 22.02
C VAL A 58 -25.25 16.68 20.93
N ARG A 59 -24.00 16.32 21.20
CA ARG A 59 -23.18 15.55 20.26
C ARG A 59 -23.74 14.14 20.05
N TRP A 60 -24.08 13.46 21.13
CA TRP A 60 -24.72 12.15 21.10
C TRP A 60 -26.06 12.18 20.33
N VAL A 61 -26.89 13.20 20.56
CA VAL A 61 -28.16 13.39 19.82
C VAL A 61 -27.90 13.67 18.34
N ARG A 62 -26.91 14.48 17.98
CA ARG A 62 -26.57 14.75 16.57
C ARG A 62 -26.03 13.54 15.83
N GLU A 63 -25.27 12.68 16.50
CA GLU A 63 -24.74 11.43 15.91
C GLU A 63 -25.82 10.35 15.77
N THR A 64 -26.93 10.47 16.52
CA THR A 64 -27.94 9.41 16.65
C THR A 64 -29.26 9.75 15.95
N VAL A 65 -29.62 11.03 15.84
CA VAL A 65 -30.93 11.49 15.35
C VAL A 65 -30.80 12.03 13.93
N SER A 66 -31.49 11.39 12.99
CA SER A 66 -31.56 11.85 11.59
C SER A 66 -32.30 13.19 11.45
N PRO A 67 -32.21 13.89 10.29
CA PRO A 67 -33.04 15.07 10.03
C PRO A 67 -34.54 14.82 10.22
N ALA A 68 -35.02 13.61 9.91
CA ALA A 68 -36.41 13.20 10.13
C ALA A 68 -36.75 13.08 11.63
N GLY A 69 -35.82 12.60 12.45
CA GLY A 69 -36.00 12.56 13.91
C GLY A 69 -36.02 13.94 14.55
N VAL A 70 -35.22 14.88 14.05
CA VAL A 70 -35.28 16.29 14.49
C VAL A 70 -36.63 16.90 14.10
N LEU A 71 -37.11 16.67 12.88
CA LEU A 71 -38.42 17.14 12.44
C LEU A 71 -39.54 16.59 13.33
N LEU A 72 -39.54 15.29 13.63
CA LEU A 72 -40.53 14.69 14.51
C LEU A 72 -40.46 15.23 15.94
N ALA A 73 -39.26 15.48 16.47
CA ALA A 73 -39.10 16.10 17.77
C ALA A 73 -39.65 17.54 17.78
N VAL A 74 -39.39 18.31 16.72
CA VAL A 74 -39.93 19.68 16.55
C VAL A 74 -41.45 19.65 16.41
N LEU A 75 -42.02 18.73 15.63
CA LEU A 75 -43.47 18.58 15.47
C LEU A 75 -44.14 18.16 16.79
N THR A 76 -43.49 17.28 17.56
CA THR A 76 -43.98 16.85 18.87
C THR A 76 -44.01 18.03 19.84
N VAL A 77 -42.89 18.76 20.00
CA VAL A 77 -42.80 19.89 20.94
C VAL A 77 -43.63 21.08 20.46
N GLY A 78 -43.54 21.43 19.19
CA GLY A 78 -44.28 22.54 18.57
C GLY A 78 -45.79 22.30 18.57
N GLY A 79 -46.23 21.08 18.31
CA GLY A 79 -47.65 20.70 18.37
C GLY A 79 -48.22 20.79 19.79
N VAL A 80 -47.47 20.34 20.81
CA VAL A 80 -47.87 20.50 22.22
C VAL A 80 -47.97 21.98 22.61
N LEU A 81 -46.97 22.80 22.25
CA LEU A 81 -46.96 24.22 22.57
C LEU A 81 -48.10 24.98 21.87
N ALA A 82 -48.34 24.69 20.59
CA ALA A 82 -49.42 25.32 19.82
C ALA A 82 -50.80 24.87 20.32
N GLY A 83 -50.96 23.59 20.63
CA GLY A 83 -52.19 23.05 21.24
C GLY A 83 -52.48 23.65 22.62
N TRP A 84 -51.45 23.91 23.41
CA TRP A 84 -51.58 24.56 24.73
C TRP A 84 -51.87 26.06 24.61
N ALA A 85 -51.16 26.79 23.76
CA ALA A 85 -51.26 28.24 23.64
C ALA A 85 -52.51 28.71 22.90
N PHE A 86 -52.95 27.97 21.88
CA PHE A 86 -54.04 28.39 20.98
C PHE A 86 -55.28 27.49 21.06
N GLY A 87 -55.25 26.42 21.87
CA GLY A 87 -56.37 25.48 21.98
C GLY A 87 -56.63 24.66 20.71
N TRP A 88 -55.64 24.58 19.82
CA TRP A 88 -55.79 23.97 18.51
C TRP A 88 -55.74 22.44 18.60
N MET A 89 -56.87 21.77 18.41
CA MET A 89 -56.99 20.31 18.58
C MET A 89 -56.11 19.54 17.58
N GLU A 90 -56.00 20.04 16.36
CA GLU A 90 -55.21 19.47 15.28
C GLU A 90 -53.71 19.44 15.66
N ALA A 91 -53.23 20.45 16.39
CA ALA A 91 -51.85 20.49 16.88
C ALA A 91 -51.56 19.39 17.93
N TRP A 92 -52.55 19.05 18.77
CA TRP A 92 -52.45 17.92 19.70
C TRP A 92 -52.38 16.58 18.98
N VAL A 93 -53.17 16.40 17.91
CA VAL A 93 -53.15 15.17 17.11
C VAL A 93 -51.79 14.98 16.42
N VAL A 94 -51.25 16.05 15.81
CA VAL A 94 -49.92 16.03 15.18
C VAL A 94 -48.83 15.69 16.21
N ALA A 95 -48.89 16.29 17.40
CA ALA A 95 -47.94 16.01 18.47
C ALA A 95 -48.04 14.55 18.96
N ALA A 96 -49.24 14.01 19.10
CA ALA A 96 -49.46 12.64 19.54
C ALA A 96 -48.90 11.63 18.51
N ILE A 97 -49.17 11.82 17.22
CA ILE A 97 -48.64 10.96 16.15
C ILE A 97 -47.12 11.02 16.12
N ALA A 98 -46.53 12.22 16.11
CA ALA A 98 -45.09 12.39 16.09
C ALA A 98 -44.41 11.79 17.34
N GLY A 99 -45.03 11.95 18.51
CA GLY A 99 -44.56 11.36 19.76
C GLY A 99 -44.63 9.83 19.78
N VAL A 100 -45.71 9.24 19.26
CA VAL A 100 -45.83 7.77 19.13
C VAL A 100 -44.77 7.21 18.20
N LEU A 101 -44.50 7.87 17.06
CA LEU A 101 -43.44 7.46 16.14
C LEU A 101 -42.06 7.52 16.81
N LEU A 102 -41.75 8.60 17.54
CA LEU A 102 -40.49 8.69 18.29
C LEU A 102 -40.36 7.59 19.35
N LEU A 103 -41.42 7.34 20.12
CA LEU A 103 -41.43 6.29 21.15
C LEU A 103 -41.27 4.89 20.55
N ALA A 104 -41.85 4.63 19.38
CA ALA A 104 -41.67 3.37 18.66
C ALA A 104 -40.21 3.15 18.22
N CYS A 105 -39.43 4.22 18.01
CA CYS A 105 -38.03 4.14 17.63
C CYS A 105 -37.06 4.00 18.83
N VAL A 106 -37.48 4.34 20.06
CA VAL A 106 -36.63 4.26 21.27
C VAL A 106 -36.06 2.85 21.55
N PRO A 107 -36.79 1.73 21.38
CA PRO A 107 -36.23 0.39 21.54
C PRO A 107 -35.07 0.07 20.60
N PHE A 108 -35.00 0.73 19.44
CA PHE A 108 -33.89 0.56 18.48
C PHE A 108 -32.61 1.25 18.94
N LEU A 109 -32.72 2.27 19.83
CA LEU A 109 -31.59 2.90 20.52
C LEU A 109 -31.11 2.11 21.74
N LEU A 110 -32.01 1.36 22.38
CA LEU A 110 -31.77 0.66 23.63
C LEU A 110 -31.31 -0.78 23.39
N GLY A 111 -30.00 -0.95 23.16
CA GLY A 111 -29.34 -2.25 23.10
C GLY A 111 -27.83 -2.05 23.04
N ALA A 112 -27.07 -2.75 23.90
CA ALA A 112 -25.62 -2.77 23.79
C ALA A 112 -25.22 -3.49 22.50
N HIS A 113 -24.26 -2.93 21.76
CA HIS A 113 -23.66 -3.54 20.58
C HIS A 113 -22.70 -4.66 21.00
N ASP A 114 -23.23 -5.73 21.58
CA ASP A 114 -22.41 -6.89 21.89
C ASP A 114 -22.40 -7.81 20.67
N TYR A 115 -22.13 -7.26 19.47
CA TYR A 115 -21.85 -8.08 18.30
C TYR A 115 -20.35 -8.09 18.10
N ARG A 116 -19.76 -9.26 17.89
CA ARG A 116 -18.45 -9.35 17.27
C ARG A 116 -18.68 -9.57 15.79
N VAL A 117 -18.17 -8.65 14.98
CA VAL A 117 -18.11 -8.79 13.53
C VAL A 117 -16.67 -9.11 13.17
N ARG A 118 -16.47 -10.18 12.42
CA ARG A 118 -15.15 -10.57 11.90
C ARG A 118 -15.26 -10.79 10.40
N LEU A 119 -14.36 -10.17 9.65
CA LEU A 119 -14.19 -10.43 8.24
C LEU A 119 -13.11 -11.48 8.07
N GLU A 120 -13.42 -12.58 7.40
CA GLU A 120 -12.44 -13.58 6.99
C GLU A 120 -12.38 -13.61 5.47
N LEU A 121 -11.21 -13.37 4.89
CA LEU A 121 -10.99 -13.46 3.45
C LEU A 121 -10.22 -14.75 3.14
N ASP A 122 -10.61 -15.47 2.09
CA ASP A 122 -9.94 -16.71 1.70
C ASP A 122 -8.48 -16.46 1.30
N ARG A 123 -8.21 -15.29 0.72
CA ARG A 123 -6.89 -14.88 0.22
C ARG A 123 -6.72 -13.37 0.33
N ASP A 124 -5.50 -12.96 0.66
CA ASP A 124 -5.06 -11.55 0.69
C ASP A 124 -4.39 -11.12 -0.63
N ARG A 125 -4.24 -12.06 -1.59
CA ARG A 125 -3.63 -11.85 -2.91
C ARG A 125 -4.36 -12.64 -3.97
N VAL A 126 -4.75 -11.95 -5.02
CA VAL A 126 -5.46 -12.52 -6.17
C VAL A 126 -4.94 -11.91 -7.47
N VAL A 127 -5.34 -12.47 -8.60
CA VAL A 127 -4.94 -11.96 -9.93
C VAL A 127 -6.10 -11.14 -10.50
N ALA A 128 -5.81 -10.08 -11.26
CA ALA A 128 -6.83 -9.28 -11.95
C ALA A 128 -7.77 -10.17 -12.79
N GLY A 129 -9.05 -9.86 -12.76
CA GLY A 129 -10.12 -10.64 -13.41
C GLY A 129 -10.63 -11.82 -12.57
N SER A 130 -10.15 -12.01 -11.34
CA SER A 130 -10.65 -13.05 -10.43
C SER A 130 -11.60 -12.52 -9.36
N GLU A 131 -12.16 -13.42 -8.57
CA GLU A 131 -13.06 -13.10 -7.46
C GLU A 131 -12.40 -13.48 -6.13
N ILE A 132 -12.55 -12.61 -5.14
CA ILE A 132 -12.17 -12.86 -3.75
C ILE A 132 -13.43 -13.32 -3.02
N ARG A 133 -13.36 -14.50 -2.43
CA ARG A 133 -14.40 -14.99 -1.53
C ARG A 133 -14.02 -14.64 -0.10
N GLY A 134 -15.01 -14.18 0.65
CA GLY A 134 -14.88 -13.90 2.07
C GLY A 134 -16.14 -14.28 2.81
N GLY A 135 -16.02 -14.38 4.11
CA GLY A 135 -17.10 -14.63 5.03
C GLY A 135 -17.20 -13.49 6.04
N LEU A 136 -18.42 -13.06 6.31
CA LEU A 136 -18.72 -12.19 7.42
C LEU A 136 -19.27 -13.03 8.58
N ASP A 137 -18.48 -13.15 9.64
CA ASP A 137 -18.89 -13.83 10.87
C ASP A 137 -19.44 -12.83 11.87
N LEU A 138 -20.72 -12.99 12.18
CA LEU A 138 -21.43 -12.21 13.17
C LEU A 138 -21.79 -13.08 14.37
N VAL A 139 -21.37 -12.65 15.56
CA VAL A 139 -21.68 -13.34 16.81
C VAL A 139 -22.30 -12.35 17.79
N ASN A 140 -23.50 -12.65 18.27
CA ASN A 140 -24.10 -11.88 19.36
C ASN A 140 -23.52 -12.36 20.71
N GLU A 141 -22.53 -11.63 21.21
CA GLU A 141 -21.92 -11.81 22.53
C GLU A 141 -22.78 -11.27 23.68
N GLY A 142 -23.86 -10.58 23.33
CA GLY A 142 -24.75 -9.97 24.28
C GLY A 142 -25.62 -10.98 25.01
N ARG A 143 -26.11 -10.55 26.17
CA ARG A 143 -27.06 -11.34 26.97
C ARG A 143 -28.51 -11.23 26.48
N ARG A 144 -28.77 -10.45 25.42
CA ARG A 144 -30.11 -10.13 24.90
C ARG A 144 -30.23 -10.47 23.43
N LEU A 145 -31.47 -10.46 22.94
CA LEU A 145 -31.79 -10.56 21.52
C LEU A 145 -31.21 -9.37 20.77
N ALA A 146 -30.50 -9.68 19.71
CA ALA A 146 -29.91 -8.77 18.75
C ALA A 146 -30.92 -8.52 17.63
N LEU A 147 -31.35 -7.26 17.45
CA LEU A 147 -32.29 -6.90 16.38
C LEU A 147 -31.60 -6.93 15.00
N PRO A 148 -32.37 -7.05 13.91
CA PRO A 148 -31.82 -6.96 12.56
C PRO A 148 -31.13 -5.62 12.30
N GLY A 149 -30.14 -5.64 11.42
CA GLY A 149 -29.35 -4.47 11.03
C GLY A 149 -28.67 -4.69 9.68
N VAL A 150 -27.86 -3.73 9.27
CA VAL A 150 -27.07 -3.80 8.03
C VAL A 150 -25.61 -3.53 8.36
N VAL A 151 -24.72 -4.35 7.81
CA VAL A 151 -23.28 -4.14 7.86
C VAL A 151 -22.82 -3.53 6.55
N ASP A 152 -22.32 -2.31 6.65
CA ASP A 152 -21.73 -1.57 5.55
C ASP A 152 -20.23 -1.94 5.50
N LEU A 153 -19.81 -2.63 4.45
CA LEU A 153 -18.42 -3.03 4.21
C LEU A 153 -17.85 -2.25 3.02
N PRO A 154 -17.04 -1.21 3.26
CA PRO A 154 -16.30 -0.53 2.19
C PRO A 154 -15.31 -1.50 1.53
N VAL A 155 -15.26 -1.50 0.20
CA VAL A 155 -14.36 -2.33 -0.61
C VAL A 155 -13.75 -1.44 -1.69
N GLY A 156 -12.56 -0.91 -1.44
CA GLY A 156 -11.95 0.12 -2.29
C GLY A 156 -12.87 1.34 -2.41
N THR A 157 -13.34 1.62 -3.63
CA THR A 157 -14.30 2.71 -3.91
C THR A 157 -15.77 2.28 -3.82
N GLY A 158 -16.03 0.97 -3.68
CA GLY A 158 -17.36 0.39 -3.58
C GLY A 158 -17.84 0.17 -2.14
N LEU A 159 -19.10 -0.22 -2.03
CA LEU A 159 -19.73 -0.59 -0.76
C LEU A 159 -20.51 -1.90 -0.93
N VAL A 160 -20.29 -2.85 -0.04
CA VAL A 160 -21.05 -4.09 0.06
C VAL A 160 -21.90 -4.04 1.32
N GLU A 161 -23.20 -4.25 1.17
CA GLU A 161 -24.15 -4.30 2.29
C GLU A 161 -24.49 -5.76 2.63
N ALA A 162 -24.30 -6.12 3.89
CA ALA A 162 -24.59 -7.45 4.43
C ALA A 162 -25.74 -7.37 5.45
N HIS A 163 -26.72 -8.27 5.36
CA HIS A 163 -27.92 -8.20 6.19
C HIS A 163 -27.76 -9.00 7.47
N VAL A 164 -27.84 -8.32 8.62
CA VAL A 164 -27.81 -8.99 9.93
C VAL A 164 -29.22 -9.43 10.31
N PRO A 165 -29.48 -10.74 10.46
CA PRO A 165 -30.78 -11.22 10.91
C PRO A 165 -30.97 -11.00 12.41
N LEU A 166 -32.14 -11.38 12.91
CA LEU A 166 -32.41 -11.43 14.34
C LEU A 166 -31.55 -12.53 15.02
N LEU A 167 -30.66 -12.17 15.94
CA LEU A 167 -29.74 -13.11 16.61
C LEU A 167 -30.07 -13.28 18.09
N ARG A 168 -30.14 -14.52 18.57
CA ARG A 168 -30.23 -14.81 20.01
C ARG A 168 -28.87 -14.60 20.68
N ALA A 169 -28.84 -14.52 22.01
CA ALA A 169 -27.59 -14.49 22.76
C ALA A 169 -26.74 -15.72 22.41
N GLY A 170 -25.48 -15.50 22.05
CA GLY A 170 -24.55 -16.54 21.59
C GLY A 170 -24.85 -17.12 20.21
N ALA A 171 -25.83 -16.58 19.47
CA ALA A 171 -26.09 -17.06 18.11
C ALA A 171 -25.03 -16.55 17.13
N HIS A 172 -24.70 -17.42 16.17
CA HIS A 172 -23.74 -17.17 15.11
C HIS A 172 -24.49 -17.03 13.78
N HIS A 173 -24.04 -16.11 12.94
CA HIS A 173 -24.48 -15.97 11.57
C HIS A 173 -23.27 -15.74 10.67
N HIS A 174 -23.25 -16.47 9.56
CA HIS A 174 -22.21 -16.39 8.55
C HIS A 174 -22.87 -15.95 7.24
N GLU A 175 -22.34 -14.90 6.64
CA GLU A 175 -22.77 -14.40 5.33
C GLU A 175 -21.59 -14.45 4.37
N GLU A 176 -21.75 -15.19 3.28
CA GLU A 176 -20.71 -15.29 2.24
C GLU A 176 -20.74 -14.03 1.36
N LEU A 177 -19.55 -13.51 1.07
CA LEU A 177 -19.32 -12.31 0.29
C LEU A 177 -18.42 -12.65 -0.90
N VAL A 178 -18.76 -12.11 -2.07
CA VAL A 178 -17.94 -12.22 -3.28
C VAL A 178 -17.54 -10.82 -3.72
N ILE A 179 -16.25 -10.56 -3.76
CA ILE A 179 -15.66 -9.28 -4.15
C ILE A 179 -14.98 -9.47 -5.51
N ALA A 180 -15.44 -8.75 -6.53
CA ALA A 180 -14.86 -8.83 -7.86
C ALA A 180 -13.55 -8.01 -7.94
N ALA A 181 -12.44 -8.67 -8.27
CA ALA A 181 -11.13 -8.06 -8.43
C ALA A 181 -10.81 -7.83 -9.92
N GLN A 182 -11.61 -6.99 -10.59
CA GLN A 182 -11.56 -6.84 -12.05
C GLN A 182 -10.26 -6.19 -12.55
N ARG A 183 -9.72 -5.22 -11.81
CA ARG A 183 -8.52 -4.46 -12.19
C ARG A 183 -7.40 -4.69 -11.19
N ARG A 184 -6.15 -4.64 -11.67
CA ARG A 184 -4.98 -4.69 -10.79
C ARG A 184 -5.02 -3.49 -9.85
N GLY A 185 -4.50 -3.66 -8.64
CA GLY A 185 -4.61 -2.62 -7.63
C GLY A 185 -4.39 -3.13 -6.22
N VAL A 186 -4.40 -2.22 -5.28
CA VAL A 186 -4.47 -2.53 -3.85
C VAL A 186 -5.86 -2.13 -3.37
N ILE A 187 -6.65 -3.12 -2.95
CA ILE A 187 -8.01 -2.92 -2.45
C ILE A 187 -7.96 -2.99 -0.93
N ASP A 188 -8.29 -1.88 -0.28
CA ASP A 188 -8.52 -1.85 1.15
C ASP A 188 -9.99 -2.21 1.44
N ILE A 189 -10.19 -3.21 2.30
CA ILE A 189 -11.51 -3.74 2.68
C ILE A 189 -11.75 -3.42 4.15
N GLY A 190 -12.82 -2.68 4.43
CA GLY A 190 -13.10 -2.05 5.72
C GLY A 190 -12.71 -0.56 5.77
N PRO A 191 -12.88 0.13 6.91
CA PRO A 191 -13.43 -0.36 8.17
C PRO A 191 -14.93 -0.66 8.06
N MET A 192 -15.38 -1.70 8.75
CA MET A 192 -16.78 -2.13 8.70
C MET A 192 -17.64 -1.24 9.59
N THR A 193 -18.83 -0.86 9.13
CA THR A 193 -19.78 -0.10 9.96
C THR A 193 -21.07 -0.88 10.05
N VAL A 194 -21.45 -1.30 11.26
CA VAL A 194 -22.79 -1.86 11.47
C VAL A 194 -23.71 -0.70 11.78
N SER A 195 -24.71 -0.52 10.92
CA SER A 195 -25.79 0.41 11.16
C SER A 195 -27.04 -0.31 11.61
N ARG A 196 -27.54 0.12 12.77
CA ARG A 196 -28.86 -0.28 13.28
C ARG A 196 -29.75 0.96 13.24
N GLY A 197 -30.70 0.95 12.32
CA GLY A 197 -31.74 1.96 12.21
C GLY A 197 -33.10 1.39 12.57
N ASP A 198 -34.02 2.23 13.03
CA ASP A 198 -35.44 1.87 12.99
C ASP A 198 -35.94 1.80 11.53
N PRO A 199 -37.06 1.09 11.24
CA PRO A 199 -37.61 0.96 9.89
C PRO A 199 -37.93 2.28 9.17
N LEU A 200 -38.09 3.38 9.93
CA LEU A 200 -38.39 4.71 9.41
C LEU A 200 -37.12 5.58 9.29
N ARG A 201 -35.93 5.03 9.59
CA ARG A 201 -34.61 5.69 9.59
C ARG A 201 -34.57 6.97 10.44
N ILE A 202 -35.40 7.07 11.47
CA ILE A 202 -35.53 8.25 12.34
C ILE A 202 -34.33 8.38 13.27
N LEU A 203 -33.88 7.25 13.82
CA LEU A 203 -32.81 7.07 14.78
C LEU A 203 -31.84 6.02 14.20
N ARG A 204 -30.59 6.41 13.96
CA ARG A 204 -29.54 5.52 13.46
C ARG A 204 -28.41 5.50 14.48
N ARG A 205 -27.97 4.31 14.85
CA ARG A 205 -26.75 4.15 15.64
C ARG A 205 -25.76 3.33 14.83
N GLU A 206 -24.61 3.92 14.58
CA GLU A 206 -23.51 3.31 13.85
C GLU A 206 -22.43 2.87 14.84
N LEU A 207 -21.91 1.66 14.65
CA LEU A 207 -20.69 1.20 15.31
C LEU A 207 -19.69 0.83 14.23
N SER A 208 -18.47 1.35 14.35
CA SER A 208 -17.37 1.02 13.44
C SER A 208 -16.42 0.00 14.05
N TRP A 209 -16.01 -0.97 13.23
CA TRP A 209 -14.90 -1.86 13.49
C TRP A 209 -13.71 -1.35 12.66
N PRO A 210 -12.64 -0.88 13.32
CA PRO A 210 -11.55 -0.19 12.63
C PRO A 210 -10.63 -1.12 11.84
N GLU A 211 -10.90 -2.43 11.80
CA GLU A 211 -10.08 -3.39 11.07
C GLU A 211 -10.19 -3.14 9.56
N VAL A 212 -9.04 -2.96 8.92
CA VAL A 212 -8.92 -2.82 7.47
C VAL A 212 -7.99 -3.92 6.99
N GLN A 213 -8.46 -4.74 6.06
CA GLN A 213 -7.69 -5.79 5.42
C GLN A 213 -7.30 -5.33 4.01
N ARG A 214 -6.01 -5.43 3.70
CA ARG A 214 -5.46 -5.03 2.41
C ARG A 214 -5.31 -6.24 1.50
N VAL A 215 -5.97 -6.20 0.35
CA VAL A 215 -5.87 -7.23 -0.68
C VAL A 215 -5.09 -6.70 -1.88
N TYR A 216 -4.11 -7.46 -2.34
CA TYR A 216 -3.33 -7.13 -3.53
C TYR A 216 -3.90 -7.87 -4.74
N VAL A 217 -4.33 -7.12 -5.75
CA VAL A 217 -4.76 -7.64 -7.04
C VAL A 217 -3.58 -7.52 -8.01
N HIS A 218 -2.90 -8.65 -8.20
CA HIS A 218 -1.72 -8.78 -9.04
C HIS A 218 -2.09 -8.64 -10.52
N PRO A 219 -1.21 -8.06 -11.36
CA PRO A 219 -1.39 -8.11 -12.80
C PRO A 219 -1.35 -9.57 -13.29
N VAL A 220 -2.01 -9.82 -14.43
CA VAL A 220 -1.91 -11.13 -15.09
C VAL A 220 -0.47 -11.32 -15.56
N THR A 221 0.10 -12.51 -15.38
CA THR A 221 1.45 -12.82 -15.84
C THR A 221 1.45 -13.98 -16.83
N ALA A 222 2.30 -13.89 -17.86
CA ALA A 222 2.58 -14.99 -18.77
C ALA A 222 3.83 -15.75 -18.33
N GLN A 223 3.83 -17.05 -18.59
CA GLN A 223 5.05 -17.85 -18.48
C GLN A 223 5.94 -17.56 -19.69
N LEU A 224 7.18 -17.19 -19.43
CA LEU A 224 8.16 -16.90 -20.47
C LEU A 224 9.16 -18.06 -20.59
N PRO A 225 9.69 -18.35 -21.80
CA PRO A 225 10.69 -19.38 -21.97
C PRO A 225 11.95 -19.10 -21.13
N PRO A 226 12.60 -20.13 -20.56
CA PRO A 226 13.91 -19.97 -19.95
C PRO A 226 14.90 -19.41 -20.98
N SER A 227 15.81 -18.53 -20.57
CA SER A 227 16.72 -17.75 -21.44
C SER A 227 16.14 -16.50 -22.10
N SER A 228 14.82 -16.27 -21.99
CA SER A 228 14.20 -15.03 -22.47
C SER A 228 14.60 -13.82 -21.65
N ALA A 229 15.27 -14.00 -20.52
CA ALA A 229 15.66 -12.93 -19.62
C ALA A 229 17.13 -12.49 -19.82
N GLY A 230 17.89 -13.02 -20.78
CA GLY A 230 19.20 -12.46 -21.15
C GLY A 230 20.18 -13.50 -21.66
N LEU A 231 20.82 -13.19 -22.78
CA LEU A 231 22.00 -13.89 -23.28
C LEU A 231 23.18 -13.60 -22.35
N ILE A 232 23.85 -14.65 -21.90
CA ILE A 232 25.12 -14.54 -21.18
C ILE A 232 26.14 -14.13 -22.24
N ARG A 233 26.96 -13.11 -21.97
CA ARG A 233 28.06 -12.78 -22.87
C ARG A 233 29.07 -13.93 -22.83
N ASP A 234 29.44 -14.46 -23.99
CA ASP A 234 30.66 -15.26 -24.05
C ASP A 234 31.89 -14.37 -23.93
N LEU A 235 33.00 -15.01 -23.59
CA LEU A 235 34.33 -14.45 -23.30
C LEU A 235 34.94 -13.60 -24.45
N GLU A 236 34.27 -13.48 -25.60
CA GLU A 236 34.72 -12.74 -26.78
C GLU A 236 33.77 -11.59 -27.20
N GLY A 237 32.74 -11.28 -26.40
CA GLY A 237 31.83 -10.17 -26.67
C GLY A 237 30.75 -10.46 -27.73
N ALA A 238 30.65 -11.71 -28.18
CA ALA A 238 29.48 -12.20 -28.90
C ALA A 238 28.43 -12.72 -27.91
N PRO A 239 27.13 -12.50 -28.14
CA PRO A 239 26.08 -13.05 -27.29
C PRO A 239 26.06 -14.58 -27.46
N SER A 240 26.39 -15.34 -26.41
CA SER A 240 26.28 -16.81 -26.45
C SER A 240 25.17 -17.31 -25.53
N SER A 241 24.64 -18.47 -25.88
CA SER A 241 23.53 -19.13 -25.21
C SER A 241 23.99 -20.18 -24.19
N GLN A 242 25.28 -20.21 -23.84
CA GLN A 242 25.79 -21.20 -22.89
C GLN A 242 25.63 -20.72 -21.45
N LEU A 243 24.75 -21.41 -20.71
CA LEU A 243 24.74 -21.39 -19.25
C LEU A 243 26.08 -21.92 -18.75
N VAL A 244 26.91 -21.05 -18.18
CA VAL A 244 28.06 -21.44 -17.37
C VAL A 244 27.59 -21.50 -15.93
N ASP A 245 27.89 -22.62 -15.27
CA ASP A 245 27.50 -22.91 -13.89
C ASP A 245 28.11 -21.90 -12.91
N ALA A 246 27.33 -21.61 -11.87
CA ALA A 246 27.38 -20.40 -11.07
C ALA A 246 28.43 -20.43 -9.95
N ASP A 247 29.72 -20.53 -10.29
CA ASP A 247 30.79 -20.07 -9.39
C ASP A 247 32.16 -20.16 -10.08
N LEU A 248 32.60 -19.09 -10.75
CA LEU A 248 33.95 -18.93 -11.34
C LEU A 248 34.13 -19.52 -12.75
N SER A 249 33.97 -18.68 -13.78
CA SER A 249 34.40 -19.02 -15.14
C SER A 249 35.92 -18.97 -15.24
N PHE A 250 36.53 -20.03 -15.78
CA PHE A 250 37.97 -20.08 -16.08
C PHE A 250 38.34 -18.99 -17.09
N HIS A 251 39.21 -18.05 -16.69
CA HIS A 251 39.61 -16.93 -17.53
C HIS A 251 40.95 -17.21 -18.22
N ALA A 252 42.00 -17.52 -17.46
CA ALA A 252 43.33 -17.76 -18.00
C ALA A 252 44.19 -18.62 -17.06
N VAL A 253 45.30 -19.13 -17.59
CA VAL A 253 46.39 -19.67 -16.78
C VAL A 253 47.50 -18.64 -16.75
N ARG A 254 47.91 -18.19 -15.56
CA ARG A 254 49.05 -17.28 -15.37
C ARG A 254 50.08 -17.88 -14.43
N GLU A 255 51.26 -17.28 -14.39
CA GLU A 255 52.29 -17.65 -13.43
C GLU A 255 51.82 -17.34 -11.99
N TYR A 256 52.18 -18.23 -11.06
CA TYR A 256 51.89 -18.12 -9.64
C TYR A 256 52.60 -16.91 -9.04
N ALA A 257 51.87 -16.07 -8.32
CA ALA A 257 52.43 -15.00 -7.52
C ALA A 257 52.30 -15.34 -6.02
N PRO A 258 53.26 -14.93 -5.17
CA PRO A 258 53.13 -15.08 -3.72
C PRO A 258 51.84 -14.43 -3.21
N GLY A 259 50.94 -15.23 -2.61
CA GLY A 259 49.62 -14.80 -2.17
C GLY A 259 48.46 -15.53 -2.87
N ASP A 260 48.73 -16.18 -4.00
CA ASP A 260 47.75 -17.00 -4.70
C ASP A 260 47.41 -18.30 -3.93
N SER A 261 46.14 -18.71 -3.97
CA SER A 261 45.70 -19.96 -3.35
C SER A 261 46.31 -21.17 -4.07
N GLN A 262 47.01 -22.03 -3.32
CA GLN A 262 47.61 -23.26 -3.84
C GLN A 262 46.56 -24.25 -4.40
N ARG A 263 45.29 -24.14 -3.97
CA ARG A 263 44.18 -24.97 -4.49
C ARG A 263 43.88 -24.70 -5.96
N HIS A 264 44.30 -23.54 -6.48
CA HIS A 264 44.05 -23.13 -7.86
C HIS A 264 45.23 -23.42 -8.80
N ILE A 265 46.27 -24.14 -8.34
CA ILE A 265 47.41 -24.51 -9.18
C ILE A 265 46.96 -25.43 -10.32
N HIS A 266 47.31 -25.06 -11.55
CA HIS A 266 47.02 -25.83 -12.75
C HIS A 266 48.15 -26.83 -13.03
N TRP A 267 48.16 -27.97 -12.34
CA TRP A 267 49.25 -28.96 -12.40
C TRP A 267 49.68 -29.38 -13.80
N LYS A 268 48.75 -29.53 -14.74
CA LYS A 268 49.06 -29.91 -16.13
C LYS A 268 49.80 -28.79 -16.91
N ALA A 269 49.58 -27.53 -16.56
CA ALA A 269 50.26 -26.40 -17.19
C ALA A 269 51.65 -26.24 -16.55
N THR A 270 51.70 -26.30 -15.22
CA THR A 270 52.93 -26.36 -14.43
C THR A 270 53.90 -27.44 -14.92
N ALA A 271 53.40 -28.65 -15.19
CA ALA A 271 54.21 -29.77 -15.69
C ALA A 271 54.78 -29.53 -17.11
N ARG A 272 54.16 -28.64 -17.90
CA ARG A 272 54.61 -28.31 -19.26
C ARG A 272 55.58 -27.14 -19.30
N THR A 273 55.36 -26.11 -18.47
CA THR A 273 56.19 -24.90 -18.44
C THR A 273 57.34 -24.97 -17.45
N GLY A 274 57.28 -25.87 -16.46
CA GLY A 274 58.30 -25.98 -15.40
C GLY A 274 58.20 -24.90 -14.31
N THR A 275 57.27 -23.95 -14.45
CA THR A 275 56.96 -22.89 -13.48
C THR A 275 55.58 -23.11 -12.88
N LEU A 276 55.34 -22.70 -11.62
CA LEU A 276 54.03 -22.84 -10.99
C LEU A 276 53.01 -21.96 -11.71
N MET A 277 51.96 -22.59 -12.25
CA MET A 277 50.88 -21.91 -12.95
C MET A 277 49.58 -21.98 -12.15
N VAL A 278 48.80 -20.91 -12.12
CA VAL A 278 47.52 -20.81 -11.39
C VAL A 278 46.39 -20.53 -12.35
N ARG A 279 45.24 -21.18 -12.12
CA ARG A 279 43.97 -20.85 -12.78
C ARG A 279 43.51 -19.49 -12.25
N GLN A 280 43.49 -18.50 -13.12
CA GLN A 280 42.79 -17.25 -12.86
C GLN A 280 41.33 -17.46 -13.20
N TYR A 281 40.49 -17.27 -12.20
CA TYR A 281 39.06 -17.23 -12.35
C TYR A 281 38.62 -15.78 -12.39
N GLU A 282 37.74 -15.43 -13.31
CA GLU A 282 37.02 -14.16 -13.25
C GLU A 282 35.68 -14.42 -12.53
N GLU A 283 35.30 -13.51 -11.64
CA GLU A 283 33.96 -13.53 -11.07
C GLU A 283 32.99 -13.30 -12.24
N SER A 284 32.19 -14.32 -12.56
CA SER A 284 31.17 -14.23 -13.59
C SER A 284 30.26 -13.07 -13.23
N ARG A 285 30.37 -11.95 -13.95
CA ARG A 285 29.49 -10.81 -13.72
C ARG A 285 28.07 -11.30 -13.94
N HIS A 286 27.26 -11.27 -12.88
CA HIS A 286 25.87 -11.68 -12.95
C HIS A 286 25.20 -10.90 -14.08
N ALA A 287 24.55 -11.62 -15.00
CA ALA A 287 23.78 -10.99 -16.07
C ALA A 287 22.61 -10.24 -15.44
N ARG A 288 22.80 -8.95 -15.13
CA ARG A 288 21.73 -8.11 -14.58
C ARG A 288 20.76 -7.72 -15.69
N ILE A 289 19.48 -7.82 -15.39
CA ILE A 289 18.38 -7.48 -16.28
C ILE A 289 17.78 -6.18 -15.80
N ALA A 290 17.58 -5.21 -16.70
CA ALA A 290 16.71 -4.08 -16.44
C ALA A 290 15.35 -4.29 -17.12
N VAL A 291 14.25 -4.07 -16.41
CA VAL A 291 12.91 -3.93 -16.97
C VAL A 291 12.44 -2.51 -16.63
N LEU A 292 12.32 -1.67 -17.64
CA LEU A 292 11.90 -0.29 -17.52
C LEU A 292 10.48 -0.18 -18.04
N LEU A 293 9.54 0.16 -17.16
CA LEU A 293 8.15 0.36 -17.52
C LEU A 293 7.85 1.85 -17.62
N ASP A 294 7.35 2.26 -18.79
CA ASP A 294 6.90 3.62 -19.05
C ASP A 294 5.58 3.88 -18.32
N LEU A 295 5.55 4.89 -17.44
CA LEU A 295 4.36 5.29 -16.69
C LEU A 295 3.66 6.51 -17.28
N ASP A 296 4.18 7.07 -18.38
CA ASP A 296 3.57 8.20 -19.09
C ASP A 296 2.31 7.73 -19.85
N LEU A 297 1.13 8.05 -19.33
CA LEU A 297 -0.16 7.69 -19.93
C LEU A 297 -0.33 8.25 -21.33
N GLY A 298 0.36 9.34 -21.69
CA GLY A 298 0.35 9.89 -23.05
C GLY A 298 0.98 8.95 -24.11
N GLY A 299 1.71 7.93 -23.68
CA GLY A 299 2.25 6.88 -24.54
C GLY A 299 1.29 5.72 -24.83
N TYR A 300 0.10 5.71 -24.21
CA TYR A 300 -0.88 4.64 -24.29
C TYR A 300 -2.19 5.14 -24.89
N ARG A 301 -2.88 4.32 -25.69
CA ARG A 301 -4.19 4.68 -26.27
C ARG A 301 -5.31 4.69 -25.24
N ASP A 302 -5.30 3.72 -24.34
CA ASP A 302 -6.29 3.54 -23.28
C ASP A 302 -5.68 2.80 -22.08
N GLU A 303 -6.47 2.67 -21.01
CA GLU A 303 -6.06 2.00 -19.78
C GLU A 303 -5.74 0.52 -19.99
N ASP A 304 -6.47 -0.18 -20.88
CA ASP A 304 -6.27 -1.61 -21.11
C ASP A 304 -4.90 -1.89 -21.76
N GLU A 305 -4.43 -0.98 -22.63
CA GLU A 305 -3.08 -1.01 -23.18
C GLU A 305 -2.00 -0.80 -22.10
N PHE A 306 -2.24 0.09 -21.15
CA PHE A 306 -1.35 0.30 -20.00
C PHE A 306 -1.32 -0.93 -19.08
N GLU A 307 -2.48 -1.55 -18.81
CA GLU A 307 -2.60 -2.82 -18.08
C GLU A 307 -1.80 -3.96 -18.73
N LEU A 308 -1.81 -4.04 -20.06
CA LEU A 308 -1.01 -4.99 -20.82
C LEU A 308 0.50 -4.73 -20.63
N ALA A 309 0.93 -3.48 -20.63
CA ALA A 309 2.32 -3.10 -20.38
C ALA A 309 2.77 -3.44 -18.95
N VAL A 310 1.95 -3.17 -17.93
CA VAL A 310 2.27 -3.58 -16.55
C VAL A 310 2.35 -5.10 -16.45
N SER A 311 1.43 -5.82 -17.08
CA SER A 311 1.43 -7.30 -17.14
C SER A 311 2.68 -7.85 -17.83
N ALA A 312 3.13 -7.23 -18.93
CA ALA A 312 4.35 -7.59 -19.64
C ALA A 312 5.61 -7.35 -18.80
N ALA A 313 5.71 -6.17 -18.16
CA ALA A 313 6.81 -5.83 -17.26
C ALA A 313 6.87 -6.77 -16.04
N ALA A 314 5.72 -7.05 -15.42
CA ALA A 314 5.61 -8.00 -14.31
C ALA A 314 6.03 -9.41 -14.75
N SER A 315 5.62 -9.87 -15.93
CA SER A 315 5.99 -11.18 -16.47
C SER A 315 7.51 -11.31 -16.68
N LEU A 316 8.15 -10.30 -17.28
CA LEU A 316 9.60 -10.24 -17.48
C LEU A 316 10.35 -10.26 -16.15
N GLY A 317 9.93 -9.43 -15.21
CA GLY A 317 10.57 -9.34 -13.90
C GLY A 317 10.39 -10.62 -13.08
N VAL A 318 9.18 -11.19 -13.02
CA VAL A 318 8.89 -12.46 -12.34
C VAL A 318 9.70 -13.60 -12.93
N GLN A 319 9.83 -13.67 -14.26
CA GLN A 319 10.64 -14.69 -14.91
C GLN A 319 12.11 -14.55 -14.50
N GLY A 320 12.69 -13.34 -14.56
CA GLY A 320 14.07 -13.12 -14.15
C GLY A 320 14.34 -13.51 -12.69
N VAL A 321 13.41 -13.18 -11.79
CA VAL A 321 13.50 -13.58 -10.37
C VAL A 321 13.39 -15.10 -10.20
N ARG A 322 12.50 -15.77 -10.94
CA ARG A 322 12.37 -17.25 -10.93
C ARG A 322 13.63 -17.95 -11.46
N GLU A 323 14.34 -17.33 -12.40
CA GLU A 323 15.62 -17.80 -12.93
C GLU A 323 16.82 -17.51 -12.01
N GLY A 324 16.60 -16.85 -10.85
CA GLY A 324 17.68 -16.49 -9.92
C GLY A 324 18.60 -15.38 -10.44
N ARG A 325 18.14 -14.60 -11.43
CA ARG A 325 18.92 -13.51 -12.00
C ARG A 325 18.79 -12.24 -11.16
N ASP A 326 19.78 -11.38 -11.28
CA ASP A 326 19.71 -10.04 -10.71
C ASP A 326 18.80 -9.17 -11.59
N VAL A 327 17.59 -8.87 -11.10
CA VAL A 327 16.58 -8.10 -11.84
C VAL A 327 16.41 -6.73 -11.19
N LEU A 328 16.51 -5.71 -12.02
CA LEU A 328 16.11 -4.35 -11.74
C LEU A 328 14.79 -4.07 -12.46
N VAL A 329 13.73 -3.73 -11.73
CA VAL A 329 12.51 -3.20 -12.33
C VAL A 329 12.40 -1.72 -11.99
N GLY A 330 12.68 -0.87 -12.98
CA GLY A 330 12.70 0.58 -12.84
C GLY A 330 11.39 1.20 -13.32
N VAL A 331 10.81 2.06 -12.50
CA VAL A 331 9.64 2.87 -12.83
C VAL A 331 9.86 4.32 -12.42
N SER A 332 9.08 5.25 -12.97
CA SER A 332 9.04 6.62 -12.42
C SER A 332 8.62 6.57 -10.95
N ALA A 333 9.27 7.38 -10.11
CA ALA A 333 8.69 7.74 -8.82
C ALA A 333 7.69 8.88 -9.04
N GLU A 334 6.68 8.96 -8.17
CA GLU A 334 5.76 10.08 -8.10
C GLU A 334 6.51 11.35 -7.66
N LEU A 335 6.32 12.44 -8.38
CA LEU A 335 6.90 13.74 -8.04
C LEU A 335 5.98 14.46 -7.05
N ASP A 336 6.44 14.70 -5.81
CA ASP A 336 5.68 15.51 -4.86
C ASP A 336 5.52 16.94 -5.43
N PRO A 337 4.29 17.48 -5.56
CA PRO A 337 4.05 18.85 -6.02
C PRO A 337 4.77 19.93 -5.20
N ALA A 338 5.15 19.64 -3.95
CA ALA A 338 5.91 20.54 -3.08
C ALA A 338 7.40 20.61 -3.46
N ASP A 339 7.95 19.57 -4.10
CA ASP A 339 9.37 19.42 -4.47
C ASP A 339 9.63 19.68 -5.96
N ARG A 340 8.82 20.55 -6.58
CA ARG A 340 8.83 20.97 -8.01
C ARG A 340 10.14 21.57 -8.56
N GLY A 341 11.28 21.38 -7.90
CA GLY A 341 12.59 21.91 -8.31
C GLY A 341 13.76 20.93 -8.24
N SER A 342 13.65 19.75 -7.61
CA SER A 342 14.82 18.87 -7.52
C SER A 342 14.46 17.42 -7.27
N VAL A 343 15.03 16.56 -8.11
CA VAL A 343 15.06 15.10 -8.07
C VAL A 343 13.91 14.43 -8.83
N GLN A 344 14.10 14.34 -10.15
CA GLN A 344 13.54 13.24 -10.95
C GLN A 344 13.99 11.93 -10.31
N ALA A 345 13.12 11.31 -9.52
CA ALA A 345 13.43 10.07 -8.85
C ALA A 345 12.89 8.90 -9.68
N MET A 346 13.73 7.89 -9.84
CA MET A 346 13.28 6.57 -10.23
C MET A 346 13.02 5.76 -8.97
N ARG A 347 11.98 4.95 -8.99
CA ARG A 347 11.75 3.90 -8.01
C ARG A 347 12.16 2.57 -8.61
N SER A 348 13.05 1.85 -7.93
CA SER A 348 13.28 0.43 -8.20
C SER A 348 12.28 -0.39 -7.41
N LEU A 349 11.51 -1.25 -8.08
CA LEU A 349 10.62 -2.18 -7.38
C LEU A 349 11.43 -3.30 -6.73
N PRO A 350 10.98 -3.82 -5.57
CA PRO A 350 11.66 -4.91 -4.89
C PRO A 350 11.53 -6.22 -5.66
N THR A 351 12.67 -6.84 -6.01
CA THR A 351 12.76 -8.08 -6.79
C THR A 351 13.19 -9.30 -5.97
N VAL A 352 13.06 -9.22 -4.64
CA VAL A 352 13.49 -10.28 -3.69
C VAL A 352 12.79 -11.62 -3.94
N SER A 353 11.52 -11.57 -4.32
CA SER A 353 10.74 -12.75 -4.72
C SER A 353 9.67 -12.37 -5.73
N PRO A 354 9.15 -13.32 -6.53
CA PRO A 354 8.06 -13.03 -7.46
C PRO A 354 6.85 -12.41 -6.77
N ARG A 355 6.54 -12.87 -5.55
CA ARG A 355 5.42 -12.36 -4.76
C ARG A 355 5.60 -10.88 -4.41
N VAL A 356 6.77 -10.52 -3.91
CA VAL A 356 7.07 -9.13 -3.49
C VAL A 356 7.08 -8.19 -4.69
N LEU A 357 7.61 -8.64 -5.83
CA LEU A 357 7.56 -7.87 -7.07
C LEU A 357 6.10 -7.66 -7.52
N LEU A 358 5.27 -8.71 -7.49
CA LEU A 358 3.87 -8.61 -7.89
C LEU A 358 3.05 -7.68 -6.98
N ASP A 359 3.29 -7.74 -5.65
CA ASP A 359 2.70 -6.81 -4.69
C ASP A 359 3.05 -5.37 -5.04
N ALA A 360 4.31 -5.10 -5.39
CA ALA A 360 4.77 -3.77 -5.79
C ALA A 360 4.18 -3.32 -7.14
N THR A 361 4.05 -4.23 -8.12
CA THR A 361 3.41 -3.92 -9.41
C THR A 361 1.91 -3.65 -9.31
N SER A 362 1.26 -4.19 -8.28
CA SER A 362 -0.16 -3.94 -8.01
C SER A 362 -0.44 -2.49 -7.59
N ALA A 363 0.56 -1.80 -7.05
CA ALA A 363 0.46 -0.41 -6.61
C ALA A 363 1.02 0.60 -7.64
N ILE A 364 1.22 0.18 -8.89
CA ILE A 364 1.67 1.07 -9.97
C ILE A 364 0.47 1.76 -10.59
N GLU A 365 0.53 3.08 -10.58
CA GLU A 365 -0.39 3.97 -11.29
C GLU A 365 0.37 4.72 -12.38
N GLY A 366 -0.29 5.01 -13.50
CA GLY A 366 0.25 5.84 -14.57
C GLY A 366 -0.03 7.31 -14.30
N GLY A 367 0.78 8.18 -14.87
CA GLY A 367 0.67 9.63 -14.72
C GLY A 367 0.94 10.38 -16.02
N ALA A 368 1.08 11.70 -15.95
CA ALA A 368 1.41 12.53 -17.10
C ALA A 368 2.90 12.93 -17.07
N ALA A 369 3.64 12.74 -18.17
CA ALA A 369 5.03 13.22 -18.23
C ALA A 369 5.18 14.65 -18.78
N GLU A 370 4.08 15.26 -19.24
CA GLU A 370 4.02 16.61 -19.80
C GLU A 370 2.81 17.38 -19.24
N GLY A 371 2.93 18.70 -19.15
CA GLY A 371 1.85 19.58 -18.71
C GLY A 371 2.02 20.13 -17.30
N LEU A 372 0.98 20.80 -16.81
CA LEU A 372 0.96 21.45 -15.48
C LEU A 372 0.89 20.44 -14.33
N ASP A 373 0.34 19.27 -14.60
CA ASP A 373 0.13 18.18 -13.63
C ASP A 373 1.11 17.03 -13.87
N ALA A 374 2.29 17.31 -14.44
CA ALA A 374 3.28 16.28 -14.72
C ALA A 374 3.87 15.70 -13.41
N ASP A 375 3.68 14.41 -13.21
CA ASP A 375 3.99 13.66 -11.97
C ASP A 375 4.89 12.44 -12.23
N VAL A 376 5.10 12.07 -13.49
CA VAL A 376 5.99 10.98 -13.92
C VAL A 376 7.08 11.47 -14.88
N ILE A 377 8.19 10.72 -14.96
CA ILE A 377 9.26 10.94 -15.93
C ILE A 377 9.07 10.09 -17.17
N ARG A 378 9.55 10.61 -18.29
CA ARG A 378 9.60 9.88 -19.56
C ARG A 378 10.56 8.70 -19.52
N LEU A 379 10.27 7.68 -20.33
CA LEU A 379 11.10 6.49 -20.52
C LEU A 379 12.57 6.79 -20.85
N GLU A 380 12.86 7.79 -21.68
CA GLU A 380 14.25 8.16 -22.02
C GLU A 380 15.03 8.70 -20.81
N SER A 381 14.37 9.46 -19.93
CA SER A 381 14.97 9.97 -18.69
C SER A 381 15.15 8.83 -17.68
N LEU A 382 14.17 7.94 -17.59
CA LEU A 382 14.24 6.73 -16.76
C LEU A 382 15.42 5.84 -17.18
N ALA A 383 15.61 5.62 -18.48
CA ALA A 383 16.72 4.87 -19.04
C ALA A 383 18.07 5.51 -18.71
N ALA A 384 18.18 6.84 -18.84
CA ALA A 384 19.40 7.58 -18.48
C ALA A 384 19.72 7.48 -16.97
N LEU A 385 18.70 7.52 -16.11
CA LEU A 385 18.89 7.32 -14.68
C LEU A 385 19.36 5.89 -14.36
N VAL A 386 18.81 4.87 -15.05
CA VAL A 386 19.21 3.47 -14.82
C VAL A 386 20.66 3.27 -15.23
N ALA A 387 21.05 3.81 -16.37
CA ALA A 387 22.43 3.75 -16.86
C ALA A 387 23.44 4.36 -15.88
N ARG A 388 23.05 5.42 -15.16
CA ARG A 388 23.91 6.10 -14.17
C ARG A 388 23.97 5.35 -12.84
N SER A 389 22.87 4.71 -12.43
CA SER A 389 22.78 4.00 -11.16
C SER A 389 23.30 2.57 -11.24
N PHE A 390 23.28 1.95 -12.43
CA PHE A 390 23.62 0.54 -12.63
C PHE A 390 24.52 0.36 -13.86
N ALA A 391 25.77 -0.02 -13.63
CA ALA A 391 26.78 -0.15 -14.69
C ALA A 391 26.82 -1.54 -15.35
N ASP A 392 26.42 -2.60 -14.64
CA ASP A 392 26.61 -3.99 -15.06
C ASP A 392 25.35 -4.63 -15.67
N LEU A 393 24.68 -3.91 -16.58
CA LEU A 393 23.50 -4.45 -17.28
C LEU A 393 23.93 -5.36 -18.44
N SER A 394 23.21 -6.47 -18.62
CA SER A 394 23.39 -7.39 -19.76
C SER A 394 22.31 -7.19 -20.82
N ILE A 395 21.08 -6.96 -20.37
CA ILE A 395 19.91 -6.73 -21.19
C ILE A 395 18.99 -5.70 -20.53
N ALA A 396 18.34 -4.88 -21.35
CA ALA A 396 17.33 -3.94 -20.92
C ALA A 396 16.04 -4.12 -21.73
N TYR A 397 14.94 -4.36 -21.02
CA TYR A 397 13.59 -4.35 -21.54
C TYR A 397 12.98 -2.96 -21.36
N LEU A 398 12.50 -2.36 -22.45
CA LEU A 398 11.78 -1.08 -22.44
C LEU A 398 10.30 -1.38 -22.72
N VAL A 399 9.44 -1.36 -21.71
CA VAL A 399 8.02 -1.67 -21.85
C VAL A 399 7.23 -0.38 -21.96
N THR A 400 6.47 -0.23 -23.05
CA THR A 400 5.80 1.03 -23.42
C THR A 400 4.52 0.78 -24.22
N GLY A 401 3.73 1.83 -24.43
CA GLY A 401 2.51 1.80 -25.24
C GLY A 401 2.74 2.07 -26.72
N ALA A 402 1.67 1.94 -27.50
CA ALA A 402 1.61 2.11 -28.93
C ALA A 402 1.86 3.56 -29.35
N GLU A 403 1.40 4.55 -28.60
CA GLU A 403 1.51 5.96 -29.00
C GLU A 403 2.94 6.51 -28.86
N VAL A 404 3.86 5.76 -28.22
CA VAL A 404 5.26 6.16 -28.13
C VAL A 404 5.97 6.05 -29.48
N PRO A 405 6.45 7.17 -30.07
CA PRO A 405 7.12 7.13 -31.36
C PRO A 405 8.45 6.37 -31.30
N THR A 406 8.80 5.66 -32.37
CA THR A 406 10.07 4.90 -32.47
C THR A 406 11.31 5.78 -32.23
N ALA A 407 11.24 7.07 -32.55
CA ALA A 407 12.32 8.02 -32.27
C ALA A 407 12.60 8.18 -30.77
N ARG A 408 11.57 8.16 -29.90
CA ARG A 408 11.73 8.20 -28.44
C ARG A 408 12.33 6.91 -27.91
N LEU A 409 11.88 5.75 -28.42
CA LEU A 409 12.48 4.45 -28.07
C LEU A 409 13.97 4.38 -28.42
N ARG A 410 14.36 4.91 -29.58
CA ARG A 410 15.79 5.03 -29.96
C ARG A 410 16.56 5.95 -29.02
N ARG A 411 15.99 7.09 -28.59
CA ARG A 411 16.63 7.98 -27.60
C ARG A 411 16.83 7.28 -26.26
N ALA A 412 15.82 6.54 -25.78
CA ALA A 412 15.93 5.75 -24.56
C ALA A 412 17.01 4.65 -24.69
N ALA A 413 17.08 3.97 -25.84
CA ALA A 413 18.10 2.97 -26.09
C ALA A 413 19.53 3.55 -26.11
N VAL A 414 19.71 4.74 -26.70
CA VAL A 414 21.03 5.43 -26.72
C VAL A 414 21.44 5.92 -25.33
N ALA A 415 20.48 6.20 -24.44
CA ALA A 415 20.78 6.60 -23.06
C ALA A 415 21.29 5.44 -22.18
N LEU A 416 21.07 4.18 -22.58
CA LEU A 416 21.55 3.00 -21.88
C LEU A 416 23.04 2.72 -22.17
N PRO A 417 23.74 1.98 -21.29
CA PRO A 417 25.14 1.64 -21.49
C PRO A 417 25.38 0.90 -22.82
N PRO A 418 26.49 1.19 -23.53
CA PRO A 418 26.77 0.52 -24.80
C PRO A 418 27.06 -0.97 -24.63
N GLY A 419 26.68 -1.76 -25.63
CA GLY A 419 26.96 -3.20 -25.71
C GLY A 419 25.98 -4.10 -24.96
N ILE A 420 24.91 -3.55 -24.37
CA ILE A 420 23.83 -4.37 -23.80
C ILE A 420 22.81 -4.73 -24.88
N ALA A 421 22.10 -5.85 -24.72
CA ALA A 421 20.95 -6.14 -25.56
C ALA A 421 19.77 -5.24 -25.16
N ILE A 422 19.15 -4.53 -26.10
CA ILE A 422 18.01 -3.65 -25.80
C ILE A 422 16.79 -4.15 -26.55
N VAL A 423 15.71 -4.38 -25.81
CA VAL A 423 14.47 -4.94 -26.32
C VAL A 423 13.30 -4.05 -25.88
N ALA A 424 12.70 -3.32 -26.81
CA ALA A 424 11.48 -2.57 -26.56
C ALA A 424 10.25 -3.47 -26.77
N VAL A 425 9.41 -3.59 -25.76
CA VAL A 425 8.11 -4.26 -25.79
C VAL A 425 7.05 -3.17 -25.93
N ARG A 426 6.50 -3.04 -27.14
CA ARG A 426 5.42 -2.11 -27.48
C ARG A 426 4.09 -2.84 -27.37
N CYS A 427 3.26 -2.41 -26.42
CA CYS A 427 1.94 -2.99 -26.17
C CYS A 427 0.93 -2.28 -27.06
N GLU A 428 0.29 -3.02 -27.97
CA GLU A 428 -0.64 -2.46 -28.96
C GLU A 428 -1.79 -3.46 -29.19
N PRO A 429 -2.82 -3.47 -28.30
CA PRO A 429 -3.97 -4.35 -28.42
C PRO A 429 -4.60 -4.27 -29.81
N GLY A 430 -4.80 -5.43 -30.43
CA GLY A 430 -5.40 -5.56 -31.76
C GLY A 430 -4.44 -5.40 -32.96
N ALA A 431 -3.15 -5.10 -32.74
CA ALA A 431 -2.15 -5.13 -33.81
C ALA A 431 -1.70 -6.55 -34.16
N GLU A 432 -1.02 -6.73 -35.29
CA GLU A 432 -0.35 -8.00 -35.59
C GLU A 432 0.93 -8.14 -34.75
N PRO A 433 1.09 -9.24 -33.98
CA PRO A 433 2.30 -9.45 -33.20
C PRO A 433 3.54 -9.58 -34.09
N GLY A 434 4.61 -8.87 -33.74
CA GLY A 434 5.76 -8.74 -34.62
C GLY A 434 7.06 -8.44 -33.92
N LEU A 435 8.17 -8.78 -34.59
CA LEU A 435 9.52 -8.46 -34.14
C LEU A 435 10.25 -7.69 -35.24
N ARG A 436 10.69 -6.46 -34.95
CA ARG A 436 11.49 -5.63 -35.85
C ARG A 436 12.83 -5.31 -35.18
N ARG A 437 13.94 -5.66 -35.82
CA ARG A 437 15.29 -5.35 -35.32
C ARG A 437 15.83 -4.07 -35.99
N SER A 438 16.38 -3.16 -35.21
CA SER A 438 17.25 -2.08 -35.68
C SER A 438 18.67 -2.29 -35.17
N ARG A 439 19.59 -1.39 -35.52
CA ARG A 439 20.98 -1.46 -35.06
C ARG A 439 21.10 -1.24 -33.54
N GLU A 440 20.21 -0.44 -32.98
CA GLU A 440 20.25 0.00 -31.59
C GLU A 440 19.35 -0.83 -30.66
N LEU A 441 18.21 -1.35 -31.15
CA LEU A 441 17.29 -2.15 -30.34
C LEU A 441 16.44 -3.12 -31.18
N ALA A 442 15.86 -4.11 -30.52
CA ALA A 442 14.77 -4.93 -31.07
C ALA A 442 13.43 -4.42 -30.55
N VAL A 443 12.43 -4.22 -31.41
CA VAL A 443 11.06 -3.84 -31.04
C VAL A 443 10.16 -5.07 -31.21
N LEU A 444 9.57 -5.54 -30.11
CA LEU A 444 8.49 -6.52 -30.08
C LEU A 444 7.17 -5.76 -29.96
N THR A 445 6.28 -5.96 -30.92
CA THR A 445 4.89 -5.53 -30.79
C THR A 445 4.06 -6.70 -30.29
N ILE A 446 3.39 -6.54 -29.16
CA ILE A 446 2.48 -7.55 -28.59
C ILE A 446 1.05 -7.02 -28.61
N ALA A 447 0.10 -7.87 -29.02
CA ALA A 447 -1.32 -7.55 -28.99
C ALA A 447 -1.98 -8.13 -27.73
N GLU A 448 -1.51 -9.30 -27.31
CA GLU A 448 -1.90 -9.98 -26.08
C GLU A 448 -0.67 -10.42 -25.30
N LEU A 449 -0.85 -10.66 -24.00
CA LEU A 449 0.26 -11.05 -23.12
C LEU A 449 0.93 -12.37 -23.53
N ALA A 450 0.18 -13.27 -24.16
CA ALA A 450 0.68 -14.56 -24.65
C ALA A 450 1.71 -14.42 -25.79
N ASP A 451 1.65 -13.33 -26.56
CA ASP A 451 2.57 -13.05 -27.66
C ASP A 451 4.00 -12.85 -27.17
N LEU A 452 4.15 -12.29 -25.95
CA LEU A 452 5.44 -11.97 -25.36
C LEU A 452 6.34 -13.20 -25.28
N GLY A 453 5.81 -14.32 -24.76
CA GLY A 453 6.57 -15.57 -24.66
C GLY A 453 6.95 -16.14 -26.04
N GLN A 454 6.03 -16.10 -27.01
CA GLN A 454 6.26 -16.62 -28.35
C GLN A 454 7.31 -15.80 -29.12
N LEU A 455 7.24 -14.47 -29.03
CA LEU A 455 8.15 -13.57 -29.71
C LEU A 455 9.56 -13.61 -29.09
N LEU A 456 9.66 -13.71 -27.76
CA LEU A 456 10.96 -13.89 -27.09
C LEU A 456 11.61 -15.23 -27.45
N ALA A 457 10.84 -16.32 -27.53
CA ALA A 457 11.35 -17.61 -28.01
C ALA A 457 11.91 -17.53 -29.43
N ARG A 458 11.19 -16.87 -30.35
CA ARG A 458 11.64 -16.64 -31.74
C ARG A 458 12.86 -15.73 -31.81
N GLY A 459 12.93 -14.73 -30.93
CA GLY A 459 14.05 -13.80 -30.82
C GLY A 459 15.32 -14.45 -30.27
N ALA A 460 15.22 -15.43 -29.38
CA ALA A 460 16.35 -16.18 -28.82
C ALA A 460 16.92 -17.24 -29.79
N ALA A 461 16.11 -17.76 -30.71
CA ALA A 461 16.51 -18.80 -31.67
C ALA A 461 17.32 -18.29 -32.90
N ARG A 462 17.63 -16.99 -32.99
CA ARG A 462 18.34 -16.34 -34.10
C ARG A 462 19.23 -15.19 -33.65
#